data_AF-A0A9P0XEI0-F1
#
_entry.id   AF-A0A9P0XEI0-F1
#
_cell.length_a   1.000
_cell.length_b   1.000
_cell.length_c   1.000
_cell.angle_alpha   90.00
_cell.angle_beta   90.00
_cell.angle_gamma   90.00
#
_symmetry.space_group_name_H-M   'P 1'
#
loop_
_entity.id
_entity.type
_entity.pdbx_description
1 polymer ?
#
loop_
_entity_poly.entity_id
_entity_poly.type
_entity_poly.pdbx_seq_one_letter_code
_entity_poly.pdbx_strand_id
1 'polypeptide(L)'
;MGKKTATAVNKNKEKRQARKLEQRRIADGMAHVTKANKLEDLATLCKELLVYQSNNLEVDMYMQRVTELDKNVLQWAIDLTERNMKNLYETCAWGWNKDRKVEEMTEDAAWYLIAKEKDTLLAFSHFRFDLDFGDPVLYW
;
A
#
# COMPACT_ATOMS: atom_id res chain seq x y z
N MET A 1 44.88 24.25 -18.66
CA MET A 1 43.41 24.37 -18.67
C MET A 1 42.83 23.44 -19.75
N GLY A 2 42.33 22.26 -19.36
CA GLY A 2 41.91 21.22 -20.31
C GLY A 2 40.52 21.49 -20.91
N LYS A 3 40.44 21.67 -22.23
CA LYS A 3 39.16 21.72 -22.97
C LYS A 3 38.48 20.34 -22.88
N LYS A 4 37.30 20.27 -22.26
CA LYS A 4 36.45 19.07 -22.30
C LYS A 4 36.03 18.80 -23.76
N THR A 5 36.18 17.57 -24.22
CA THR A 5 35.80 17.15 -25.58
C THR A 5 34.29 17.26 -25.81
N ALA A 6 33.86 17.56 -27.03
CA ALA A 6 32.45 17.72 -27.40
C ALA A 6 31.57 16.50 -27.01
N THR A 7 32.13 15.29 -27.11
CA THR A 7 31.50 14.04 -26.67
C THR A 7 31.19 14.02 -25.17
N ALA A 8 32.09 14.55 -24.33
CA ALA A 8 31.87 14.66 -22.89
C ALA A 8 30.82 15.72 -22.54
N VAL A 9 30.71 16.79 -23.35
CA VAL A 9 29.66 17.81 -23.20
C VAL A 9 28.28 17.24 -23.56
N ASN A 10 28.17 16.44 -24.63
CA ASN A 10 26.91 15.77 -25.00
C ASN A 10 26.46 14.75 -23.95
N LYS A 11 27.35 13.88 -23.47
CA LYS A 11 27.04 12.93 -22.37
C LYS A 11 26.52 13.63 -21.12
N ASN A 12 27.08 14.80 -20.77
CA ASN A 12 26.61 15.59 -19.62
C ASN A 12 25.23 16.21 -19.85
N LYS A 13 24.92 16.64 -21.08
CA LYS A 13 23.58 17.15 -21.44
C LYS A 13 22.53 16.04 -21.39
N GLU A 14 22.82 14.87 -21.97
CA GLU A 14 21.96 13.69 -21.94
C GLU A 14 21.67 13.25 -20.49
N LYS A 15 22.71 13.12 -19.66
CA LYS A 15 22.57 12.79 -18.23
C LYS A 15 21.70 13.80 -17.48
N ARG A 16 21.82 15.09 -17.81
CA ARG A 16 20.99 16.15 -17.21
C ARG A 16 19.54 16.07 -17.67
N GLN A 17 19.29 15.75 -18.94
CA GLN A 17 17.94 15.53 -19.47
C GLN A 17 17.29 14.29 -18.86
N ALA A 18 18.01 13.16 -18.78
CA ALA A 18 17.53 11.93 -18.15
C ALA A 18 17.13 12.16 -16.69
N ARG A 19 17.97 12.87 -15.91
CA ARG A 19 17.64 13.24 -14.52
C ARG A 19 16.39 14.12 -14.41
N LYS A 20 16.21 15.06 -15.33
CA LYS A 20 15.01 15.93 -15.35
C LYS A 20 13.74 15.14 -15.69
N LEU A 21 13.84 14.17 -16.61
CA LEU A 21 12.72 13.32 -16.96
C LEU A 21 12.33 12.44 -15.77
N GLU A 22 13.32 11.84 -15.10
CA GLU A 22 13.08 11.02 -13.91
C GLU A 22 12.46 11.83 -12.76
N GLN A 23 12.96 13.04 -12.50
CA GLN A 23 12.36 13.93 -11.50
C GLN A 23 10.91 14.28 -11.81
N ARG A 24 10.55 14.47 -13.09
CA ARG A 24 9.16 14.70 -13.47
C ARG A 24 8.32 13.45 -13.26
N ARG A 25 8.81 12.28 -13.68
CA ARG A 25 8.11 11.00 -13.49
C ARG A 25 7.77 10.76 -12.02
N ILE A 26 8.75 10.95 -11.13
CA ILE A 26 8.56 10.86 -9.67
C ILE A 26 7.55 11.90 -9.17
N ALA A 27 7.62 13.14 -9.65
CA ALA A 27 6.68 14.19 -9.24
C ALA A 27 5.25 13.90 -9.69
N ASP A 28 5.07 13.41 -10.91
CA ASP A 28 3.76 13.01 -11.46
C ASP A 28 3.20 11.80 -10.69
N GLY A 29 4.04 10.79 -10.40
CA GLY A 29 3.67 9.66 -9.55
C GLY A 29 3.25 10.08 -8.14
N MET A 30 4.03 10.96 -7.50
CA MET A 30 3.70 11.50 -6.17
C MET A 30 2.39 12.29 -6.17
N ALA A 31 2.06 12.98 -7.27
CA ALA A 31 0.78 13.66 -7.40
C ALA A 31 -0.41 12.67 -7.41
N HIS A 32 -0.26 11.52 -8.06
CA HIS A 32 -1.26 10.45 -8.03
C HIS A 32 -1.42 9.85 -6.62
N VAL A 33 -0.31 9.52 -5.96
CA VAL A 33 -0.30 8.99 -4.58
C VAL A 33 -0.96 9.97 -3.62
N THR A 34 -0.59 11.26 -3.70
CA THR A 34 -1.18 12.31 -2.87
C THR A 34 -2.68 12.45 -3.11
N LYS A 35 -3.14 12.32 -4.37
CA LYS A 35 -4.57 12.37 -4.69
C LYS A 35 -5.31 11.17 -4.10
N ALA A 36 -4.75 9.97 -4.19
CA ALA A 36 -5.35 8.76 -3.63
C ALA A 36 -5.42 8.81 -2.10
N ASN A 37 -4.36 9.27 -1.44
CA ASN A 37 -4.31 9.47 0.01
C ASN A 37 -5.14 10.66 0.52
N LYS A 38 -5.86 11.38 -0.35
CA LYS A 38 -6.86 12.40 0.05
C LYS A 38 -8.29 11.89 -0.08
N LEU A 39 -8.50 10.67 -0.57
CA LEU A 39 -9.83 10.08 -0.60
C LEU A 39 -10.27 9.77 0.83
N GLU A 40 -11.50 10.16 1.15
CA GLU A 40 -12.13 9.87 2.45
C GLU A 40 -12.94 8.57 2.36
N ASP A 41 -13.63 8.34 1.24
CA ASP A 41 -14.45 7.15 1.02
C ASP A 41 -14.09 6.44 -0.29
N LEU A 42 -13.25 5.41 -0.19
CA LEU A 42 -12.83 4.59 -1.32
C LEU A 42 -13.96 3.67 -1.83
N ALA A 43 -14.94 3.33 -0.99
CA ALA A 43 -16.03 2.43 -1.34
C ALA A 43 -16.92 3.00 -2.45
N THR A 44 -16.99 4.33 -2.57
CA THR A 44 -17.73 5.02 -3.63
C THR A 44 -17.27 4.64 -5.04
N LEU A 45 -16.00 4.24 -5.22
CA LEU A 45 -15.43 3.90 -6.52
C LEU A 45 -15.73 2.47 -6.97
N CYS A 46 -16.09 1.58 -6.04
CA CYS A 46 -16.21 0.15 -6.30
C CYS A 46 -17.31 -0.55 -5.49
N LYS A 47 -18.38 0.17 -5.13
CA LYS A 47 -19.46 -0.31 -4.26
C LYS A 47 -20.02 -1.68 -4.68
N GLU A 48 -20.17 -1.92 -5.97
CA GLU A 48 -20.69 -3.18 -6.51
C GLU A 48 -19.73 -4.37 -6.30
N LEU A 49 -18.43 -4.10 -6.14
CA LEU A 49 -17.40 -5.11 -5.86
C LEU A 49 -17.24 -5.42 -4.38
N LEU A 50 -17.95 -4.68 -3.51
CA LEU A 50 -17.90 -4.86 -2.06
C LEU A 50 -18.93 -5.88 -1.53
N VAL A 51 -19.55 -6.64 -2.42
CA VAL A 51 -20.42 -7.76 -2.07
C VAL A 51 -20.00 -8.97 -2.87
N TYR A 52 -19.85 -10.11 -2.20
CA TYR A 52 -19.62 -11.40 -2.83
C TYR A 52 -20.70 -12.39 -2.40
N GLN A 53 -21.36 -13.00 -3.39
CA GLN A 53 -22.38 -14.01 -3.14
C GLN A 53 -22.10 -15.27 -3.95
N SER A 54 -22.13 -16.42 -3.27
CA SER A 54 -22.13 -17.76 -3.85
C SER A 54 -23.16 -18.61 -3.12
N ASN A 55 -23.50 -19.81 -3.62
CA ASN A 55 -24.61 -20.63 -3.12
C ASN A 55 -24.65 -20.81 -1.59
N ASN A 56 -23.51 -20.80 -0.90
CA ASN A 56 -23.41 -21.04 0.54
C ASN A 56 -22.67 -19.92 1.29
N LEU A 57 -22.38 -18.78 0.67
CA LEU A 57 -21.58 -17.72 1.28
C LEU A 57 -22.01 -16.34 0.78
N GLU A 58 -22.35 -15.48 1.74
CA GLU A 58 -22.65 -14.08 1.51
C GLU A 58 -21.67 -13.23 2.32
N VAL A 59 -20.85 -12.47 1.60
CA VAL A 59 -19.80 -11.63 2.19
C VAL A 59 -20.08 -10.19 1.86
N ASP A 60 -20.24 -9.39 2.90
CA ASP A 60 -20.18 -7.94 2.83
C ASP A 60 -18.75 -7.49 3.07
N MET A 61 -18.29 -6.54 2.27
CA MET A 61 -16.98 -5.93 2.41
C MET A 61 -17.11 -4.43 2.66
N TYR A 62 -16.16 -3.88 3.40
CA TYR A 62 -16.05 -2.44 3.60
C TYR A 62 -14.59 -2.03 3.63
N MET A 63 -14.32 -0.77 3.27
CA MET A 63 -12.98 -0.21 3.29
C MET A 63 -12.93 0.99 4.22
N GLN A 64 -11.92 1.04 5.09
CA GLN A 64 -11.68 2.16 5.99
C GLN A 64 -10.19 2.42 6.16
N ARG A 65 -9.85 3.67 6.49
CA ARG A 65 -8.52 4.01 6.98
C ARG A 65 -8.31 3.41 8.36
N VAL A 66 -7.07 3.09 8.70
CA VAL A 66 -6.73 2.60 10.04
C VAL A 66 -7.13 3.59 11.13
N THR A 67 -7.08 4.89 10.84
CA THR A 67 -7.46 5.97 11.76
C THR A 67 -8.95 5.97 12.11
N GLU A 68 -9.79 5.33 11.31
CA GLU A 68 -11.24 5.25 11.46
C GLU A 68 -11.73 3.82 11.74
N LEU A 69 -10.84 2.84 11.66
CA LEU A 69 -11.17 1.43 11.85
C LEU A 69 -11.44 1.14 13.33
N ASP A 70 -12.46 0.33 13.60
CA ASP A 70 -12.73 -0.15 14.96
C ASP A 70 -11.50 -0.89 15.53
N LYS A 71 -11.13 -0.55 16.78
CA LYS A 71 -9.92 -1.08 17.42
C LYS A 71 -9.95 -2.60 17.58
N ASN A 72 -11.13 -3.20 17.76
CA ASN A 72 -11.26 -4.65 17.85
C ASN A 72 -11.06 -5.32 16.49
N VAL A 73 -11.52 -4.68 15.41
CA VAL A 73 -11.27 -5.16 14.03
C VAL A 73 -9.79 -5.08 13.70
N LEU A 74 -9.12 -3.97 14.04
CA LEU A 74 -7.67 -3.83 13.86
C LEU A 74 -6.89 -4.89 14.66
N GLN A 75 -7.24 -5.09 15.94
CA GLN A 75 -6.62 -6.11 16.77
C GLN A 75 -6.83 -7.52 16.19
N TRP A 76 -8.05 -7.81 15.72
CA TRP A 76 -8.35 -9.07 15.04
C TRP A 76 -7.47 -9.29 13.80
N ALA A 77 -7.24 -8.26 12.99
CA ALA A 77 -6.39 -8.33 11.80
C ALA A 77 -4.92 -8.59 12.17
N ILE A 78 -4.40 -7.91 13.19
CA ILE A 78 -3.04 -8.14 13.74
C ILE A 78 -2.90 -9.58 14.24
N ASP A 79 -3.86 -10.05 15.03
CA ASP A 79 -3.84 -11.40 15.60
C ASP A 79 -3.98 -12.48 14.51
N LEU A 80 -4.80 -12.24 13.48
CA LEU A 80 -4.90 -13.12 12.32
C LEU A 80 -3.57 -13.18 11.55
N THR A 81 -2.89 -12.04 11.38
CA THR A 81 -1.57 -11.96 10.74
C THR A 81 -0.53 -12.74 11.52
N GLU A 82 -0.43 -12.54 12.84
CA GLU A 82 0.52 -13.27 13.67
C GLU A 82 0.26 -14.78 13.60
N ARG A 83 -1.00 -15.23 13.74
CA ARG A 83 -1.34 -16.65 13.67
C ARG A 83 -0.95 -17.30 12.35
N ASN A 84 -1.16 -16.60 11.23
CA ASN A 84 -0.94 -17.17 9.90
C ASN A 84 0.52 -17.05 9.43
N MET A 85 1.20 -15.96 9.80
CA MET A 85 2.46 -15.57 9.17
C MET A 85 3.68 -15.76 10.07
N LYS A 86 3.54 -15.77 11.39
CA LYS A 86 4.68 -15.79 12.33
C LYS A 86 5.69 -16.91 12.02
N ASN A 87 5.20 -18.14 11.85
CA ASN A 87 6.07 -19.30 11.59
C ASN A 87 6.82 -19.15 10.25
N LEU A 88 6.17 -18.61 9.21
CA LEU A 88 6.80 -18.35 7.92
C LEU A 88 7.89 -17.26 8.04
N TYR A 89 7.64 -16.23 8.83
CA TYR A 89 8.62 -15.18 9.09
C TYR A 89 9.82 -15.67 9.91
N GLU A 90 9.58 -16.47 10.97
CA GLU A 90 10.64 -17.05 11.82
C GLU A 90 11.54 -18.02 11.05
N THR A 91 11.04 -18.66 10.00
CA THR A 91 11.79 -19.62 9.19
C THR A 91 12.52 -18.99 7.98
N CYS A 92 12.27 -17.72 7.68
CA CYS A 92 12.95 -16.99 6.62
C CYS A 92 13.96 -15.96 7.17
N ALA A 93 14.75 -15.36 6.27
CA ALA A 93 15.83 -14.42 6.64
C ALA A 93 15.35 -13.15 7.35
N TRP A 94 14.05 -12.82 7.27
CA TRP A 94 13.48 -11.61 7.86
C TRP A 94 13.20 -11.73 9.35
N GLY A 95 12.87 -12.94 9.85
CA GLY A 95 12.42 -13.15 11.21
C GLY A 95 11.04 -12.54 11.49
N TRP A 96 10.47 -12.83 12.67
CA TRP A 96 9.23 -12.21 13.15
C TRP A 96 9.54 -11.13 14.19
N ASN A 97 9.03 -9.92 13.96
CA ASN A 97 9.05 -8.83 14.93
C ASN A 97 7.63 -8.26 15.05
N LYS A 98 6.97 -8.57 16.17
CA LYS A 98 5.59 -8.16 16.43
C LYS A 98 5.44 -6.65 16.44
N ASP A 99 6.30 -5.94 17.16
CA ASP A 99 6.19 -4.48 17.31
C ASP A 99 6.33 -3.77 15.96
N ARG A 100 7.28 -4.21 15.11
CA ARG A 100 7.43 -3.69 13.75
C ARG A 100 6.22 -3.96 12.87
N LYS A 101 5.60 -5.15 12.99
CA LYS A 101 4.39 -5.45 12.21
C LYS A 101 3.18 -4.68 12.70
N VAL A 102 3.05 -4.48 14.00
CA VAL A 102 2.02 -3.59 14.55
C VAL A 102 2.25 -2.16 14.04
N GLU A 103 3.47 -1.64 14.12
CA GLU A 103 3.82 -0.31 13.60
C GLU A 103 3.41 -0.15 12.14
N GLU A 104 3.79 -1.10 11.28
CA GLU A 104 3.40 -1.13 9.87
C GLU A 104 1.87 -1.16 9.66
N MET A 105 1.18 -2.03 10.39
CA MET A 105 -0.28 -2.20 10.30
C MET A 105 -1.05 -1.01 10.88
N THR A 106 -0.40 -0.14 11.66
CA THR A 106 -1.00 1.04 12.30
C THR A 106 -0.55 2.37 11.68
N GLU A 107 0.18 2.33 10.58
CA GLU A 107 0.63 3.53 9.89
C GLU A 107 -0.56 4.37 9.39
N ASP A 108 -0.55 5.69 9.60
CA ASP A 108 -1.69 6.58 9.30
C ASP A 108 -2.21 6.49 7.85
N ALA A 109 -1.34 6.13 6.89
CA ALA A 109 -1.70 5.97 5.49
C ALA A 109 -2.37 4.62 5.16
N ALA A 110 -2.45 3.70 6.12
CA ALA A 110 -2.97 2.36 5.92
C ALA A 110 -4.49 2.35 5.71
N TRP A 111 -4.89 1.55 4.74
CA TRP A 111 -6.26 1.19 4.44
C TRP A 111 -6.47 -0.29 4.72
N TYR A 112 -7.70 -0.59 5.14
CA TYR A 112 -8.16 -1.94 5.39
C TYR A 112 -9.40 -2.20 4.55
N LEU A 113 -9.35 -3.24 3.71
CA LEU A 113 -10.53 -3.90 3.17
C LEU A 113 -10.88 -5.05 4.10
N ILE A 114 -12.04 -5.00 4.73
CA ILE A 114 -12.52 -6.02 5.66
C ILE A 114 -13.66 -6.79 5.00
N ALA A 115 -13.61 -8.11 5.07
CA ALA A 115 -14.66 -9.02 4.63
C ALA A 115 -15.36 -9.65 5.84
N LYS A 116 -16.69 -9.63 5.85
CA LYS A 116 -17.50 -10.20 6.92
C LYS A 116 -18.73 -10.94 6.38
N GLU A 117 -19.17 -11.94 7.13
CA GLU A 117 -20.50 -12.54 6.98
C GLU A 117 -21.31 -12.18 8.22
N LYS A 118 -22.34 -11.34 8.04
CA LYS A 118 -23.10 -10.72 9.14
C LYS A 118 -22.17 -9.96 10.10
N ASP A 119 -22.01 -10.47 11.32
CA ASP A 119 -21.15 -9.90 12.37
C ASP A 119 -19.81 -10.66 12.51
N THR A 120 -19.55 -11.66 11.67
CA THR A 120 -18.33 -12.47 11.73
C THR A 120 -17.31 -11.97 10.73
N LEU A 121 -16.13 -11.56 11.23
CA LEU A 121 -14.99 -11.17 10.41
C LEU A 121 -14.37 -12.41 9.75
N LEU A 122 -14.19 -12.38 8.42
CA LEU A 122 -13.72 -13.52 7.64
C LEU A 122 -12.29 -13.32 7.13
N ALA A 123 -12.00 -12.15 6.56
CA ALA A 123 -10.71 -11.84 5.97
C ALA A 123 -10.44 -10.32 5.95
N PHE A 124 -9.19 -9.95 5.73
CA PHE A 124 -8.85 -8.57 5.42
C PHE A 124 -7.74 -8.48 4.39
N SER A 125 -7.61 -7.31 3.77
CA SER A 125 -6.42 -6.85 3.07
C SER A 125 -6.00 -5.51 3.67
N HIS A 126 -4.73 -5.41 4.05
CA HIS A 126 -4.09 -4.17 4.45
C HIS A 126 -3.34 -3.63 3.24
N PHE A 127 -3.52 -2.35 2.91
CA PHE A 127 -2.83 -1.74 1.79
C PHE A 127 -2.63 -0.24 1.97
N ARG A 128 -1.79 0.36 1.11
CA ARG A 128 -1.49 1.79 1.07
C ARG A 128 -1.26 2.24 -0.37
N PHE A 129 -1.50 3.51 -0.64
CA PHE A 129 -1.05 4.16 -1.86
C PHE A 129 0.32 4.75 -1.59
N ASP A 130 1.34 4.29 -2.32
CA ASP A 130 2.72 4.70 -2.09
C ASP A 130 3.49 4.83 -3.43
N LEU A 131 4.73 5.32 -3.36
CA LEU A 131 5.63 5.42 -4.49
C LEU A 131 6.77 4.41 -4.32
N ASP A 132 6.82 3.40 -5.18
CA ASP A 132 7.90 2.41 -5.19
C ASP A 132 8.73 2.51 -6.47
N PHE A 133 10.05 2.63 -6.33
CA PHE A 133 11.00 2.89 -7.43
C PHE A 133 10.58 4.03 -8.40
N GLY A 134 9.84 5.02 -7.90
CA GLY A 134 9.35 6.17 -8.66
C GLY A 134 8.04 5.95 -9.42
N ASP A 135 7.43 4.78 -9.29
CA ASP A 135 6.11 4.47 -9.81
C ASP A 135 5.05 4.50 -8.69
N PRO A 136 3.87 5.08 -8.94
CA PRO A 136 2.77 5.03 -7.98
C PRO A 136 2.21 3.61 -7.92
N VAL A 137 2.16 3.03 -6.72
CA VAL A 137 1.72 1.64 -6.50
C VAL A 137 0.64 1.57 -5.42
N LEU A 138 -0.18 0.53 -5.54
CA LEU A 138 -0.92 -0.01 -4.40
C LEU A 138 0.04 -0.99 -3.72
N TYR A 139 0.39 -0.76 -2.46
CA TYR A 139 1.28 -1.63 -1.70
C TYR A 139 0.46 -2.40 -0.67
N TRP A 140 0.53 -3.73 -0.68
CA TRP A 140 -0.30 -4.63 0.13
C TRP A 140 0.52 -5.70 0.84
#